data_AF-A0A8H7AL77-F1
#
_entry.id   AF-A0A8H7AL77-F1
#
_cell.length_a   1.000
_cell.length_b   1.000
_cell.length_c   1.000
_cell.angle_alpha   90.00
_cell.angle_beta   90.00
_cell.angle_gamma   90.00
#
_symmetry.space_group_name_H-M   'P 1'
#
loop_
_entity.id
_entity.type
_entity.pdbx_description
1 polymer ?
#
loop_
_entity_poly.entity_id
_entity_poly.type
_entity_poly.pdbx_seq_one_letter_code
_entity_poly.pdbx_strand_id
1 'polypeptide(L)'
;MSDIKKAPIPSGPPPSYEATPLNPASPTPPKPSALRPPPLDLPALTLLRRRRTILASASPRRKQLLATIGLTNIEVIPSSFEENLPKSASPFEYVLATATEKALAVYRQEIDNESKGEPAMIIAADTIVVSSSGQILEKPRSEAQHIAMLKSLRDTGVHRVYTAVACMAPLQSARDPGYAMETAVEETAVKFDSTVTDELLVAYVRTREGADKAGGYGIQGTGGILVEKIDGSFDNV
;
A
#
# COMPACT_ATOMS: atom_id res chain seq x y z
N MET A 1 56.19 58.50 -14.42
CA MET A 1 55.36 57.42 -14.97
C MET A 1 55.86 56.12 -14.34
N SER A 2 55.20 55.42 -13.44
CA SER A 2 53.95 55.60 -12.69
C SER A 2 53.98 54.50 -11.62
N ASP A 3 53.64 54.85 -10.38
CA ASP A 3 53.68 53.98 -9.20
C ASP A 3 52.85 52.69 -9.35
N ILE A 4 53.48 51.53 -9.16
CA ILE A 4 52.79 50.24 -9.00
C ILE A 4 52.46 50.07 -7.51
N LYS A 5 51.24 50.46 -7.11
CA LYS A 5 50.69 50.12 -5.80
C LYS A 5 50.19 48.67 -5.79
N LYS A 6 50.81 47.83 -4.95
CA LYS A 6 50.29 46.50 -4.57
C LYS A 6 48.91 46.64 -3.93
N ALA A 7 47.92 45.91 -4.45
CA ALA A 7 46.62 45.76 -3.81
C ALA A 7 46.70 44.75 -2.63
N PRO A 8 46.00 44.98 -1.51
CA PRO A 8 46.00 44.06 -0.38
C PRO A 8 45.14 42.83 -0.65
N ILE A 9 45.60 41.67 -0.16
CA ILE A 9 44.87 40.39 -0.21
C ILE A 9 43.71 40.47 0.80
N PRO A 10 42.45 40.26 0.39
CA PRO A 10 41.33 40.25 1.34
C PRO A 10 41.42 39.03 2.27
N SER A 11 41.61 39.29 3.56
CA SER A 11 41.49 38.30 4.64
C SER A 11 40.04 38.24 5.13
N GLY A 12 39.28 37.26 4.63
CA GLY A 12 37.93 36.93 5.10
C GLY A 12 37.45 35.64 4.44
N PRO A 13 36.64 34.80 5.13
CA PRO A 13 36.09 33.59 4.52
C PRO A 13 35.15 33.95 3.35
N PRO A 14 35.03 33.09 2.32
CA PRO A 14 34.18 33.39 1.17
C PRO A 14 32.70 33.49 1.60
N PRO A 15 31.91 34.36 0.98
CA PRO A 15 30.51 34.54 1.33
C PRO A 15 29.68 33.28 1.02
N SER A 16 28.79 32.92 1.94
CA SER A 16 27.78 31.87 1.79
C SER A 16 26.79 32.24 0.69
N TYR A 17 26.60 31.34 -0.28
CA TYR A 17 25.59 31.48 -1.33
C TYR A 17 24.22 31.09 -0.79
N GLU A 18 23.55 32.01 -0.09
CA GLU A 18 22.11 31.92 0.13
C GLU A 18 21.56 33.33 0.39
N ALA A 19 21.06 33.97 -0.68
CA ALA A 19 19.94 34.92 -0.68
C ALA A 19 19.87 35.63 -2.05
N THR A 20 19.22 35.00 -3.03
CA THR A 20 18.65 35.73 -4.17
C THR A 20 17.26 36.22 -3.74
N PRO A 21 16.90 37.50 -3.87
CA PRO A 21 15.55 37.94 -3.54
C PRO A 21 14.56 37.41 -4.60
N LEU A 22 13.66 36.51 -4.19
CA LEU A 22 12.50 36.11 -4.97
C LEU A 22 11.47 37.25 -4.99
N ASN A 23 11.13 37.71 -6.19
CA ASN A 23 10.03 38.64 -6.45
C ASN A 23 8.69 38.03 -5.98
N PRO A 24 7.77 38.78 -5.35
CA PRO A 24 6.50 38.24 -4.90
C PRO A 24 5.52 38.17 -6.08
N ALA A 25 5.55 37.07 -6.82
CA ALA A 25 4.44 36.70 -7.69
C ALA A 25 3.31 36.13 -6.81
N SER A 26 2.14 36.75 -6.89
CA SER A 26 0.90 36.32 -6.24
C SER A 26 0.62 34.83 -6.52
N PRO A 27 0.19 34.02 -5.53
CA PRO A 27 -0.11 32.62 -5.77
C PRO A 27 -1.40 32.53 -6.58
N THR A 28 -1.28 32.30 -7.88
CA THR A 28 -2.38 31.80 -8.69
C THR A 28 -2.81 30.44 -8.13
N PRO A 29 -4.11 30.20 -7.89
CA PRO A 29 -4.57 28.89 -7.46
C PRO A 29 -4.17 27.84 -8.50
N PRO A 30 -3.76 26.63 -8.08
CA PRO A 30 -3.39 25.59 -9.02
C PRO A 30 -4.59 25.29 -9.91
N LYS A 31 -4.42 25.40 -11.22
CA LYS A 31 -5.43 24.96 -12.19
C LYS A 31 -5.80 23.51 -11.87
N PRO A 32 -7.10 23.15 -11.81
CA PRO A 32 -7.48 21.76 -11.61
C PRO A 32 -6.88 20.91 -12.73
N SER A 33 -6.09 19.91 -12.36
CA SER A 33 -5.51 18.92 -13.26
C SER A 33 -6.65 18.22 -14.02
N ALA A 34 -6.93 18.65 -15.24
CA ALA A 34 -8.01 18.20 -16.11
C ALA A 34 -7.83 16.79 -16.71
N LEU A 35 -7.08 15.90 -16.04
CA LEU A 35 -6.67 14.60 -16.60
C LEU A 35 -7.19 13.39 -15.83
N ARG A 36 -7.95 13.57 -14.73
CA ARG A 36 -8.58 12.43 -14.07
C ARG A 36 -9.99 12.25 -14.61
N PRO A 37 -10.36 11.04 -15.08
CA PRO A 37 -11.74 10.77 -15.42
C PRO A 37 -12.63 11.05 -14.20
N PRO A 38 -13.89 11.49 -14.43
CA PRO A 38 -14.82 11.68 -13.33
C PRO A 38 -14.98 10.37 -12.54
N PRO A 39 -15.21 10.43 -11.21
CA PRO A 39 -15.45 9.23 -10.43
C PRO A 39 -16.72 8.53 -10.90
N LEU A 40 -16.76 7.20 -10.73
CA LEU A 40 -17.91 6.39 -11.08
C LEU A 40 -19.18 6.91 -10.36
N ASP A 41 -20.26 7.10 -11.12
CA ASP A 41 -21.54 7.54 -10.59
C ASP A 41 -22.40 6.34 -10.14
N LEU A 42 -21.96 5.70 -9.06
CA LEU A 42 -22.69 4.61 -8.42
C LEU A 42 -23.29 5.09 -7.10
N PRO A 43 -24.57 4.77 -6.79
CA PRO A 43 -25.22 5.18 -5.55
C PRO A 43 -24.42 4.79 -4.29
N ALA A 44 -23.85 3.59 -4.26
CA ALA A 44 -23.01 3.13 -3.15
C ALA A 44 -21.78 4.02 -2.94
N LEU A 45 -21.05 4.35 -4.01
CA LEU A 45 -19.88 5.23 -3.93
C LEU A 45 -20.27 6.67 -3.55
N THR A 46 -21.42 7.15 -4.01
CA THR A 46 -21.95 8.46 -3.61
C THR A 46 -22.27 8.52 -2.12
N LEU A 47 -22.86 7.45 -1.57
CA LEU A 47 -23.12 7.33 -0.14
C LEU A 47 -21.82 7.32 0.67
N LEU A 48 -20.86 6.46 0.29
CA LEU A 48 -19.59 6.31 1.00
C LEU A 48 -18.75 7.60 0.98
N ARG A 49 -18.75 8.35 -0.13
CA ARG A 49 -18.06 9.65 -0.24
C ARG A 49 -18.58 10.71 0.73
N ARG A 50 -19.83 10.59 1.18
CA ARG A 50 -20.50 11.55 2.07
C ARG A 50 -20.55 11.10 3.53
N ARG A 51 -20.05 9.90 3.83
CA ARG A 51 -20.11 9.29 5.15
C ARG A 51 -18.70 8.94 5.63
N ARG A 52 -18.56 8.76 6.94
CA ARG A 52 -17.30 8.34 7.54
C ARG A 52 -16.98 6.91 7.09
N THR A 53 -15.98 6.78 6.22
CA THR A 53 -15.48 5.49 5.71
C THR A 53 -14.04 5.31 6.18
N ILE A 54 -13.72 4.17 6.79
CA ILE A 54 -12.40 3.86 7.34
C ILE A 54 -11.74 2.77 6.50
N LEU A 55 -10.48 2.99 6.14
CA LEU A 55 -9.56 1.96 5.68
C LEU A 55 -8.75 1.45 6.88
N ALA A 56 -9.00 0.21 7.27
CA ALA A 56 -8.34 -0.49 8.37
C ALA A 56 -6.92 -1.01 7.99
N SER A 57 -6.14 -0.21 7.27
CA SER A 57 -4.84 -0.61 6.73
C SER A 57 -3.87 0.56 6.59
N ALA A 58 -2.61 0.35 7.00
CA ALA A 58 -1.53 1.30 6.76
C ALA A 58 -1.01 1.32 5.31
N SER A 59 -1.47 0.41 4.43
CA SER A 59 -0.93 0.26 3.08
C SER A 59 -1.25 1.47 2.20
N PRO A 60 -0.24 2.23 1.72
CA PRO A 60 -0.46 3.36 0.81
C PRO A 60 -1.11 2.90 -0.50
N ARG A 61 -0.79 1.70 -0.96
CA ARG A 61 -1.34 1.11 -2.19
C ARG A 61 -2.84 0.89 -2.09
N ARG A 62 -3.34 0.34 -0.97
CA ARG A 62 -4.78 0.12 -0.78
C ARG A 62 -5.56 1.43 -0.77
N LYS A 63 -5.00 2.46 -0.16
CA LYS A 63 -5.55 3.83 -0.24
C LYS A 63 -5.61 4.34 -1.68
N GLN A 64 -4.56 4.10 -2.47
CA GLN A 64 -4.53 4.48 -3.88
C GLN A 64 -5.58 3.73 -4.71
N LEU A 65 -5.74 2.41 -4.51
CA LEU A 65 -6.77 1.60 -5.17
C LEU A 65 -8.19 2.11 -4.86
N LEU A 66 -8.48 2.45 -3.61
CA LEU A 66 -9.79 3.03 -3.27
C LEU A 66 -9.98 4.43 -3.90
N ALA A 67 -8.91 5.20 -4.02
CA ALA A 67 -8.97 6.51 -4.68
C ALA A 67 -9.24 6.41 -6.19
N THR A 68 -8.82 5.33 -6.88
CA THR A 68 -9.09 5.16 -8.32
C THR A 68 -10.58 5.00 -8.61
N ILE A 69 -11.34 4.38 -7.70
CA ILE A 69 -12.81 4.28 -7.78
C ILE A 69 -13.54 5.48 -7.16
N GLY A 70 -12.82 6.55 -6.80
CA GLY A 70 -13.39 7.81 -6.32
C GLY A 70 -13.61 7.90 -4.80
N LEU A 71 -13.16 6.92 -4.01
CA LEU A 71 -13.16 6.99 -2.55
C LEU A 71 -11.89 7.72 -2.07
N THR A 72 -11.85 9.03 -2.25
CA THR A 72 -10.70 9.88 -1.90
C THR A 72 -10.73 10.41 -0.48
N ASN A 73 -11.92 10.53 0.11
CA ASN A 73 -12.13 11.02 1.48
C ASN A 73 -12.31 9.85 2.47
N ILE A 74 -11.30 8.99 2.54
CA ILE A 74 -11.28 7.86 3.49
C ILE A 74 -10.35 8.15 4.66
N GLU A 75 -10.82 7.83 5.86
CA GLU A 75 -10.01 7.87 7.07
C GLU A 75 -9.13 6.63 7.12
N VAL A 76 -7.84 6.77 7.45
CA VAL A 76 -6.91 5.63 7.53
C VAL A 76 -6.63 5.36 9.00
N ILE A 77 -7.07 4.21 9.49
CA ILE A 77 -6.83 3.75 10.87
C ILE A 77 -6.24 2.34 10.77
N PRO A 78 -4.91 2.17 10.82
CA PRO A 78 -4.31 0.85 10.78
C PRO A 78 -4.80 -0.01 11.94
N SER A 79 -5.15 -1.27 11.66
CA SER A 79 -5.50 -2.23 12.71
C SER A 79 -4.29 -2.55 13.59
N SER A 80 -4.53 -2.70 14.89
CA SER A 80 -3.55 -3.18 15.88
C SER A 80 -3.53 -4.70 16.03
N PHE A 81 -4.34 -5.43 15.26
CA PHE A 81 -4.41 -6.89 15.31
C PHE A 81 -3.07 -7.52 14.90
N GLU A 82 -2.51 -8.36 15.77
CA GLU A 82 -1.30 -9.12 15.49
C GLU A 82 -1.60 -10.26 14.51
N GLU A 83 -0.82 -10.39 13.45
CA GLU A 83 -0.99 -11.42 12.40
C GLU A 83 -0.49 -12.81 12.86
N ASN A 84 -0.91 -13.24 14.06
CA ASN A 84 -0.40 -14.42 14.76
C ASN A 84 -1.37 -15.62 14.73
N LEU A 85 -2.39 -15.57 13.86
CA LEU A 85 -3.36 -16.65 13.70
C LEU A 85 -2.66 -17.97 13.31
N PRO A 86 -3.18 -19.14 13.76
CA PRO A 86 -2.63 -20.43 13.40
C PRO A 86 -2.58 -20.62 11.87
N LYS A 87 -1.38 -20.85 11.35
CA LYS A 87 -1.15 -21.15 9.93
C LYS A 87 -1.42 -22.62 9.56
N SER A 88 -2.07 -23.35 10.47
CA SER A 88 -2.56 -24.71 10.22
C SER A 88 -3.83 -24.74 9.37
N ALA A 89 -4.55 -23.62 9.30
CA ALA A 89 -5.65 -23.43 8.36
C ALA A 89 -5.12 -23.28 6.92
N SER A 90 -5.98 -23.48 5.92
CA SER A 90 -5.60 -23.23 4.52
C SER A 90 -5.19 -21.76 4.33
N PRO A 91 -4.33 -21.43 3.33
CA PRO A 91 -3.97 -20.05 3.06
C PRO A 91 -5.18 -19.12 2.84
N PHE A 92 -6.22 -19.65 2.21
CA PHE A 92 -7.50 -18.97 2.00
C PHE A 92 -8.18 -18.60 3.33
N GLU A 93 -8.32 -19.56 4.25
CA GLU A 93 -8.94 -19.33 5.55
C GLU A 93 -8.09 -18.39 6.40
N TYR A 94 -6.76 -18.53 6.35
CA TYR A 94 -5.83 -17.69 7.09
C TYR A 94 -5.93 -16.22 6.68
N VAL A 95 -5.87 -15.92 5.38
CA VAL A 95 -5.94 -14.53 4.88
C VAL A 95 -7.31 -13.92 5.16
N LEU A 96 -8.39 -14.69 5.00
CA LEU A 96 -9.75 -14.27 5.28
C LEU A 96 -9.96 -13.95 6.77
N ALA A 97 -9.52 -14.84 7.65
CA ALA A 97 -9.62 -14.64 9.10
C ALA A 97 -8.80 -13.41 9.53
N THR A 98 -7.60 -13.23 8.98
CA THR A 98 -6.74 -12.08 9.29
C THR A 98 -7.38 -10.76 8.84
N ALA A 99 -7.93 -10.69 7.63
CA ALA A 99 -8.65 -9.49 7.16
C ALA A 99 -9.89 -9.20 8.02
N THR A 100 -10.62 -10.23 8.42
CA THR A 100 -11.80 -10.14 9.29
C THR A 100 -11.45 -9.58 10.66
N GLU A 101 -10.44 -10.14 11.34
CA GLU A 101 -10.01 -9.66 12.65
C GLU A 101 -9.45 -8.23 12.59
N LYS A 102 -8.78 -7.86 11.49
CA LYS A 102 -8.34 -6.48 11.25
C LYS A 102 -9.51 -5.50 11.22
N ALA A 103 -10.60 -5.86 10.52
CA ALA A 103 -11.82 -5.06 10.46
C ALA A 103 -12.48 -4.95 11.85
N LEU A 104 -12.65 -6.09 12.54
CA LEU A 104 -13.26 -6.15 13.86
C LEU A 104 -12.49 -5.34 14.91
N ALA A 105 -11.16 -5.38 14.88
CA ALA A 105 -10.33 -4.60 15.80
C ALA A 105 -10.59 -3.09 15.65
N VAL A 106 -10.63 -2.60 14.41
CA VAL A 106 -10.93 -1.17 14.14
C VAL A 106 -12.40 -0.85 14.45
N TYR A 107 -13.33 -1.76 14.18
CA TYR A 107 -14.74 -1.58 14.53
C TYR A 107 -14.93 -1.39 16.04
N ARG A 108 -14.37 -2.29 16.86
CA ARG A 108 -14.44 -2.22 18.33
C ARG A 108 -13.82 -0.92 18.87
N GLN A 109 -12.82 -0.37 18.20
CA GLN A 109 -12.20 0.90 18.56
C GLN A 109 -13.08 2.11 18.23
N GLU A 110 -13.84 2.05 17.12
CA GLU A 110 -14.44 3.25 16.50
C GLU A 110 -15.96 3.30 16.54
N ILE A 111 -16.64 2.22 16.95
CA ILE A 111 -18.10 2.14 17.00
C ILE A 111 -18.71 3.25 17.89
N ASP A 112 -18.15 3.46 19.08
CA ASP A 112 -18.64 4.42 20.07
C ASP A 112 -17.83 5.73 20.09
N ASN A 113 -17.21 6.11 18.97
CA ASN A 113 -16.40 7.32 18.92
C ASN A 113 -17.27 8.58 19.05
N GLU A 114 -17.34 9.18 20.24
CA GLU A 114 -18.17 10.37 20.52
C GLU A 114 -17.86 11.57 19.60
N SER A 115 -16.61 11.73 19.18
CA SER A 115 -16.18 12.89 18.39
C SER A 115 -16.52 12.81 16.91
N LYS A 116 -16.50 11.59 16.35
CA LYS A 116 -16.66 11.35 14.89
C LYS A 116 -17.91 10.54 14.55
N GLY A 117 -18.55 9.95 15.55
CA GLY A 117 -19.63 9.00 15.41
C GLY A 117 -19.18 7.65 14.86
N GLU A 118 -20.12 6.71 14.84
CA GLU A 118 -19.96 5.38 14.26
C GLU A 118 -19.57 5.46 12.77
N PRO A 119 -18.59 4.68 12.30
CA PRO A 119 -18.24 4.62 10.88
C PRO A 119 -19.35 3.97 10.06
N ALA A 120 -19.66 4.54 8.90
CA ALA A 120 -20.64 3.94 7.97
C ALA A 120 -20.08 2.74 7.20
N MET A 121 -18.76 2.64 7.11
CA MET A 121 -18.06 1.56 6.43
C MET A 121 -16.65 1.41 6.99
N ILE A 122 -16.23 0.19 7.26
CA ILE A 122 -14.85 -0.18 7.56
C ILE A 122 -14.40 -1.19 6.52
N ILE A 123 -13.28 -0.92 5.86
CA ILE A 123 -12.68 -1.78 4.85
C ILE A 123 -11.33 -2.24 5.37
N ALA A 124 -11.18 -3.54 5.61
CA ALA A 124 -9.90 -4.16 5.90
C ALA A 124 -9.47 -5.07 4.74
N ALA A 125 -8.17 -5.29 4.64
CA ALA A 125 -7.65 -6.30 3.72
C ALA A 125 -6.36 -6.90 4.24
N ASP A 126 -6.13 -8.15 3.88
CA ASP A 126 -4.91 -8.89 4.14
C ASP A 126 -4.42 -9.55 2.85
N THR A 127 -3.11 -9.62 2.66
CA THR A 127 -2.51 -10.16 1.43
C THR A 127 -1.36 -11.08 1.80
N ILE A 128 -1.41 -12.31 1.30
CA ILE A 128 -0.35 -13.31 1.47
C ILE A 128 0.14 -13.81 0.13
N VAL A 129 1.40 -14.25 0.11
CA VAL A 129 2.00 -14.96 -1.04
C VAL A 129 2.23 -16.40 -0.63
N VAL A 130 1.87 -17.35 -1.48
CA VAL A 130 2.02 -18.78 -1.26
C VAL A 130 2.91 -19.36 -2.36
N SER A 131 4.02 -19.97 -1.96
CA SER A 131 4.93 -20.64 -2.90
C SER A 131 4.25 -21.81 -3.63
N SER A 132 4.87 -22.29 -4.71
CA SER A 132 4.47 -23.52 -5.40
C SER A 132 4.40 -24.75 -4.48
N SER A 133 5.16 -24.76 -3.38
CA SER A 133 5.14 -25.82 -2.36
C SER A 133 4.04 -25.66 -1.30
N GLY A 134 3.20 -24.62 -1.39
CA GLY A 134 2.13 -24.35 -0.43
C GLY A 134 2.56 -23.59 0.83
N GLN A 135 3.79 -23.06 0.87
CA GLN A 135 4.28 -22.30 2.02
C GLN A 135 3.89 -20.83 1.93
N ILE A 136 3.34 -20.28 3.00
CA ILE A 136 3.07 -18.84 3.12
C ILE A 136 4.40 -18.10 3.28
N LEU A 137 4.68 -17.19 2.35
CA LEU A 137 5.85 -16.33 2.34
C LEU A 137 5.55 -15.02 3.06
N GLU A 138 6.21 -14.81 4.19
CA GLU A 138 6.16 -13.54 4.92
C GLU A 138 7.07 -12.47 4.29
N LYS A 139 7.16 -11.32 4.96
CA LYS A 139 8.15 -10.29 4.64
C LYS A 139 9.56 -10.82 4.90
N PRO A 140 10.54 -10.53 4.03
CA PRO A 140 11.93 -10.92 4.29
C PRO A 140 12.49 -10.18 5.52
N ARG A 141 13.25 -10.88 6.37
CA ARG A 141 13.85 -10.38 7.61
C ARG A 141 15.29 -9.90 7.42
N SER A 142 15.90 -10.21 6.28
CA SER A 142 17.25 -9.77 5.91
C SER A 142 17.41 -9.72 4.38
N GLU A 143 18.40 -8.99 3.88
CA GLU A 143 18.71 -8.96 2.44
C GLU A 143 19.05 -10.35 1.89
N ALA A 144 19.80 -11.16 2.66
CA ALA A 144 20.13 -12.53 2.27
C ALA A 144 18.86 -13.38 2.12
N GLN A 145 17.92 -13.28 3.06
CA GLN A 145 16.63 -13.96 2.96
C GLN A 145 15.81 -13.43 1.78
N HIS A 146 15.84 -12.12 1.53
CA HIS A 146 15.13 -11.48 0.43
C HIS A 146 15.61 -12.02 -0.93
N ILE A 147 16.93 -12.06 -1.14
CA ILE A 147 17.51 -12.62 -2.36
C ILE A 147 17.14 -14.10 -2.52
N ALA A 148 17.28 -14.90 -1.44
CA ALA A 148 16.95 -16.33 -1.47
C ALA A 148 15.47 -16.57 -1.81
N MET A 149 14.57 -15.76 -1.25
CA MET A 149 13.14 -15.82 -1.52
C MET A 149 12.84 -15.53 -3.00
N LEU A 150 13.38 -14.44 -3.55
CA LEU A 150 13.14 -14.09 -4.96
C LEU A 150 13.75 -15.12 -5.93
N LYS A 151 14.92 -15.67 -5.61
CA LYS A 151 15.51 -16.79 -6.37
C LYS A 151 14.59 -18.00 -6.36
N SER A 152 14.08 -18.38 -5.20
CA SER A 152 13.14 -19.51 -5.09
C SER A 152 11.87 -19.27 -5.91
N LEU A 153 11.32 -18.04 -5.91
CA LEU A 153 10.14 -17.71 -6.71
C LEU A 153 10.44 -17.80 -8.21
N ARG A 154 11.57 -17.26 -8.66
CA ARG A 154 12.04 -17.38 -10.05
C ARG A 154 12.22 -18.83 -10.47
N ASP A 155 12.95 -19.61 -9.66
CA ASP A 155 13.38 -20.96 -10.02
C ASP A 155 12.20 -21.94 -10.03
N THR A 156 11.18 -21.70 -9.19
CA THR A 156 9.94 -22.51 -9.17
C THR A 156 8.86 -21.98 -10.13
N GLY A 157 9.01 -20.76 -10.63
CA GLY A 157 8.13 -20.13 -11.61
C GLY A 157 6.85 -19.57 -11.00
N VAL A 158 5.86 -20.41 -10.69
CA VAL A 158 4.51 -19.97 -10.32
C VAL A 158 4.31 -19.96 -8.80
N HIS A 159 3.79 -18.84 -8.28
CA HIS A 159 3.28 -18.70 -6.93
C HIS A 159 1.89 -18.05 -6.95
N ARG A 160 1.18 -18.10 -5.82
CA ARG A 160 -0.18 -17.57 -5.69
C ARG A 160 -0.20 -16.39 -4.74
N VAL A 161 -0.92 -15.34 -5.11
CA VAL A 161 -1.21 -14.20 -4.23
C VAL A 161 -2.67 -14.25 -3.86
N TYR A 162 -2.94 -14.25 -2.56
CA TYR A 162 -4.29 -14.18 -2.03
C TYR A 162 -4.48 -12.85 -1.32
N THR A 163 -5.52 -12.11 -1.68
CA THR A 163 -5.99 -10.98 -0.87
C THR A 163 -7.41 -11.24 -0.41
N ALA A 164 -7.62 -11.18 0.89
CA ALA A 164 -8.96 -11.09 1.46
C ALA A 164 -9.32 -9.63 1.71
N VAL A 165 -10.58 -9.28 1.47
CA VAL A 165 -11.19 -8.01 1.83
C VAL A 165 -12.35 -8.30 2.76
N ALA A 166 -12.43 -7.56 3.86
CA ALA A 166 -13.55 -7.58 4.79
C ALA A 166 -14.16 -6.18 4.86
N CYS A 167 -15.45 -6.07 4.57
CA CYS A 167 -16.21 -4.84 4.61
C CYS A 167 -17.27 -4.94 5.70
N MET A 168 -17.25 -4.02 6.66
CA MET A 168 -18.24 -3.94 7.74
C MET A 168 -19.06 -2.65 7.62
N ALA A 169 -20.37 -2.76 7.81
CA ALA A 169 -21.28 -1.61 7.86
C ALA A 169 -22.30 -1.79 8.99
N PRO A 170 -22.73 -0.71 9.67
CA PRO A 170 -23.76 -0.79 10.70
C PRO A 170 -25.09 -1.31 10.15
N LEU A 171 -25.79 -2.13 10.94
CA LEU A 171 -27.16 -2.56 10.62
C LEU A 171 -28.14 -1.40 10.83
N GLN A 172 -29.06 -1.19 9.89
CA GLN A 172 -30.16 -0.22 10.03
C GLN A 172 -31.31 -0.77 10.89
N SER A 173 -31.01 -1.48 11.99
CA SER A 173 -32.03 -2.03 12.89
C SER A 173 -31.88 -1.45 14.28
N ALA A 174 -32.87 -0.63 14.69
CA ALA A 174 -32.97 -0.14 16.07
C ALA A 174 -33.34 -1.25 17.07
N ARG A 175 -33.83 -2.41 16.58
CA ARG A 175 -34.21 -3.56 17.42
C ARG A 175 -33.07 -4.56 17.64
N ASP A 176 -32.12 -4.59 16.71
CA ASP A 176 -30.97 -5.49 16.73
C ASP A 176 -29.73 -4.70 16.27
N PRO A 177 -29.17 -3.86 17.15
CA PRO A 177 -27.99 -3.07 16.83
C PRO A 177 -26.80 -4.01 16.60
N GLY A 178 -26.02 -3.73 15.56
CA GLY A 178 -24.88 -4.56 15.18
C GLY A 178 -24.32 -4.14 13.83
N TYR A 179 -23.57 -5.04 13.20
CA TYR A 179 -22.94 -4.81 11.90
C TYR A 179 -23.27 -5.94 10.93
N ALA A 180 -23.41 -5.58 9.65
CA ALA A 180 -23.27 -6.50 8.55
C ALA A 180 -21.79 -6.60 8.19
N MET A 181 -21.33 -7.79 7.83
CA MET A 181 -19.98 -8.01 7.33
C MET A 181 -20.02 -8.86 6.08
N GLU A 182 -19.41 -8.35 5.03
CA GLU A 182 -19.20 -9.06 3.77
C GLU A 182 -17.72 -9.29 3.56
N THR A 183 -17.38 -10.45 3.03
CA THR A 183 -15.99 -10.81 2.77
C THR A 183 -15.81 -11.41 1.38
N ALA A 184 -14.65 -11.18 0.79
CA ALA A 184 -14.27 -11.76 -0.48
C ALA A 184 -12.78 -12.08 -0.45
N VAL A 185 -12.39 -13.14 -1.15
CA VAL A 185 -10.98 -13.52 -1.33
C VAL A 185 -10.71 -13.67 -2.81
N GLU A 186 -9.69 -12.97 -3.28
CA GLU A 186 -9.21 -13.05 -4.65
C GLU A 186 -7.89 -13.82 -4.69
N GLU A 187 -7.78 -14.78 -5.60
CA GLU A 187 -6.54 -15.50 -5.89
C GLU A 187 -5.98 -15.02 -7.23
N THR A 188 -4.67 -14.85 -7.31
CA THR A 188 -3.99 -14.59 -8.58
C THR A 188 -2.70 -15.38 -8.67
N ALA A 189 -2.53 -16.12 -9.76
CA ALA A 189 -1.29 -16.81 -10.04
C ALA A 189 -0.31 -15.85 -10.71
N VAL A 190 0.92 -15.81 -10.21
CA VAL A 190 2.00 -14.97 -10.74
C VAL A 190 3.15 -15.89 -11.11
N LYS A 191 3.68 -15.71 -12.33
CA LYS A 191 4.84 -16.44 -12.82
C LYS A 191 6.02 -15.48 -12.92
N PHE A 192 7.12 -15.79 -12.23
CA PHE A 192 8.38 -15.08 -12.43
C PHE A 192 9.08 -15.53 -13.70
N ASP A 193 9.73 -14.58 -14.37
CA ASP A 193 10.54 -14.84 -15.55
C ASP A 193 11.80 -15.61 -15.16
N SER A 194 11.92 -16.84 -15.65
CA SER A 194 13.05 -17.73 -15.34
C SER A 194 14.39 -17.24 -15.87
N THR A 195 14.39 -16.25 -16.78
CA THR A 195 15.60 -15.64 -17.34
C THR A 195 16.16 -14.50 -16.47
N VAL A 196 15.44 -14.08 -15.43
CA VAL A 196 15.89 -13.06 -14.47
C VAL A 196 17.21 -13.47 -13.81
N THR A 197 18.23 -12.64 -13.95
CA THR A 197 19.57 -12.94 -13.43
C THR A 197 19.68 -12.70 -11.92
N ASP A 198 20.63 -13.37 -11.29
CA ASP A 198 20.97 -13.13 -9.88
C ASP A 198 21.39 -11.67 -9.63
N GLU A 199 22.08 -11.05 -10.59
CA GLU A 199 22.46 -9.64 -10.54
C GLU A 199 21.23 -8.74 -10.48
N LEU A 200 20.21 -9.02 -11.30
CA LEU A 200 18.96 -8.27 -11.30
C LEU A 200 18.22 -8.41 -9.97
N LEU A 201 18.17 -9.62 -9.40
CA LEU A 201 17.57 -9.85 -8.08
C LEU A 201 18.27 -9.05 -6.99
N VAL A 202 19.61 -9.06 -6.97
CA VAL A 202 20.39 -8.27 -6.01
C VAL A 202 20.15 -6.77 -6.20
N ALA A 203 20.11 -6.30 -7.45
CA ALA A 203 19.81 -4.91 -7.76
C ALA A 203 18.41 -4.50 -7.27
N TYR A 204 17.40 -5.36 -7.47
CA TYR A 204 16.05 -5.14 -6.97
C TYR A 204 16.00 -5.08 -5.43
N VAL A 205 16.66 -6.02 -4.74
CA VAL A 205 16.70 -6.02 -3.27
C VAL A 205 17.30 -4.73 -2.71
N ARG A 206 18.32 -4.18 -3.38
CA ARG A 206 18.95 -2.90 -3.00
C ARG A 206 18.00 -1.70 -3.10
N THR A 207 16.97 -1.74 -3.95
CA THR A 207 15.95 -0.67 -3.99
C THR A 207 15.09 -0.64 -2.74
N ARG A 208 15.07 -1.75 -1.98
CA ARG A 208 14.20 -2.01 -0.83
C ARG A 208 12.70 -2.01 -1.12
N GLU A 209 12.30 -1.93 -2.39
CA GLU A 209 10.90 -1.83 -2.79
C GLU A 209 10.08 -3.02 -2.27
N GLY A 210 10.65 -4.22 -2.22
CA GLY A 210 9.97 -5.43 -1.74
C GLY A 210 10.13 -5.73 -0.24
N ALA A 211 10.92 -4.94 0.50
CA ALA A 211 11.33 -5.30 1.87
C ALA A 211 10.16 -5.33 2.88
N ASP A 212 9.09 -4.57 2.61
CA ASP A 212 7.89 -4.49 3.44
C ASP A 212 6.71 -5.33 2.91
N LYS A 213 6.95 -6.19 1.90
CA LYS A 213 5.92 -6.96 1.19
C LYS A 213 6.08 -8.46 1.40
N ALA A 214 4.95 -9.16 1.52
CA ALA A 214 4.91 -10.62 1.48
C ALA A 214 5.50 -11.11 0.14
N GLY A 215 6.32 -12.16 0.17
CA GLY A 215 7.02 -12.65 -1.03
C GLY A 215 8.14 -11.73 -1.53
N GLY A 216 8.37 -10.58 -0.91
CA GLY A 216 9.51 -9.72 -1.19
C GLY A 216 9.46 -8.95 -2.51
N TYR A 217 8.29 -8.75 -3.14
CA TYR A 217 8.22 -7.96 -4.37
C TYR A 217 6.92 -7.14 -4.46
N GLY A 218 6.90 -6.16 -5.36
CA GLY A 218 5.70 -5.40 -5.72
C GLY A 218 5.58 -5.27 -7.24
N ILE A 219 4.44 -5.69 -7.79
CA ILE A 219 4.26 -5.76 -9.25
C ILE A 219 4.03 -4.40 -9.91
N GLN A 220 3.53 -3.42 -9.15
CA GLN A 220 3.23 -2.07 -9.63
C GLN A 220 4.47 -1.17 -9.73
N GLY A 221 5.60 -1.60 -9.15
CA GLY A 221 6.87 -0.89 -9.17
C GLY A 221 7.92 -1.56 -10.07
N THR A 222 9.18 -1.40 -9.70
CA THR A 222 10.32 -2.04 -10.38
C THR A 222 10.19 -3.56 -10.34
N GLY A 223 9.51 -4.12 -9.33
CA GLY A 223 9.31 -5.56 -9.21
C GLY A 223 8.51 -6.18 -10.35
N GLY A 224 7.79 -5.38 -11.15
CA GLY A 224 7.12 -5.83 -12.36
C GLY A 224 8.09 -6.47 -13.38
N ILE A 225 9.36 -6.06 -13.41
CA ILE A 225 10.38 -6.67 -14.30
C ILE A 225 10.71 -8.12 -13.96
N LEU A 226 10.33 -8.57 -12.75
CA LEU A 226 10.56 -9.95 -12.30
C LEU A 226 9.47 -10.90 -12.82
N VAL A 227 8.35 -10.37 -13.30
CA VAL A 227 7.13 -11.13 -13.61
C VAL A 227 7.00 -11.37 -15.11
N GLU A 228 6.88 -12.63 -15.50
CA GLU A 228 6.59 -13.05 -16.88
C GLU A 228 5.09 -12.97 -17.19
N LYS A 229 4.25 -13.47 -16.26
CA LYS A 229 2.81 -13.60 -16.49
C LYS A 229 2.02 -13.48 -15.19
N ILE A 230 0.80 -12.95 -15.31
CA ILE A 230 -0.24 -12.98 -14.28
C ILE A 230 -1.45 -13.71 -14.85
N ASP A 231 -2.08 -14.54 -14.02
CA ASP A 231 -3.36 -15.19 -14.30
C ASP A 231 -4.32 -14.90 -13.14
N GLY A 232 -5.21 -13.92 -13.34
CA GLY A 232 -6.09 -13.33 -12.33
C GLY A 232 -6.03 -11.80 -12.31
N SER A 233 -6.44 -11.20 -11.19
CA SER A 233 -6.51 -9.75 -11.01
C SER A 233 -5.15 -9.11 -10.75
N PHE A 234 -4.76 -8.14 -11.56
CA PHE A 234 -3.54 -7.35 -11.32
C PHE A 234 -3.60 -6.53 -10.02
N ASP A 235 -4.76 -5.95 -9.72
CA ASP A 235 -4.93 -5.10 -8.54
C ASP A 235 -4.83 -5.87 -7.22
N ASN A 236 -5.07 -7.18 -7.25
CA ASN A 236 -4.88 -8.12 -6.14
C ASN A 236 -3.40 -8.30 -5.76
N VAL A 237 -2.49 -8.32 -6.74
CA VAL A 237 -1.07 -8.67 -6.59
C VAL A 237 -0.26 -7.47 -6.14
#